data_AF-A0A523SZD8-F1
#
_entry.id   AF-A0A523SZD8-F1
#
_cell.length_a   1.000
_cell.length_b   1.000
_cell.length_c   1.000
_cell.angle_alpha   90.00
_cell.angle_beta   90.00
_cell.angle_gamma   90.00
#
_symmetry.space_group_name_H-M   'P 1'
#
loop_
_entity.id
_entity.type
_entity.pdbx_description
1 polymer ?
#
loop_
_entity_poly.entity_id
_entity_poly.type
_entity_poly.pdbx_seq_one_letter_code
_entity_poly.pdbx_strand_id
1 'polypeptide(L)'
;KNGVLVSINSDSSERVRRLFNDAAKAMKYGDLSKEEALKLVTINPAIQLGVEKIVGSLEIGKHGDIAIFNEHPLSAYTRCDKTIIEGEVYFDRAQYLKEREEMEKKKKEKEKKKVGGKK
;
A
#
# COMPACT_ATOMS: atom_id res chain seq x y z
N LYS A 1 15.83 -11.75 21.94
CA LYS A 1 15.04 -10.51 21.70
C LYS A 1 15.41 -9.52 22.81
N ASN A 2 15.79 -8.27 22.47
CA ASN A 2 16.34 -7.29 23.44
C ASN A 2 15.35 -6.17 23.84
N GLY A 3 14.06 -6.29 23.49
CA GLY A 3 13.04 -5.31 23.88
C GLY A 3 13.09 -3.96 23.13
N VAL A 4 13.89 -3.85 22.06
CA VAL A 4 14.00 -2.62 21.28
C VAL A 4 12.79 -2.47 20.34
N LEU A 5 12.23 -1.26 20.27
CA LEU A 5 11.18 -0.90 19.33
C LEU A 5 11.76 -0.73 17.93
N VAL A 6 11.42 -1.63 17.00
CA VAL A 6 11.96 -1.65 15.63
C VAL A 6 10.87 -1.38 14.60
N SER A 7 11.19 -0.64 13.55
CA SER A 7 10.33 -0.40 12.39
C SER A 7 11.11 -0.60 11.10
N ILE A 8 10.42 -0.63 9.96
CA ILE A 8 11.04 -0.65 8.63
C ILE A 8 10.82 0.69 7.94
N ASN A 9 11.89 1.22 7.35
CA ASN A 9 11.86 2.31 6.39
C ASN A 9 12.57 1.86 5.11
N SER A 10 12.12 2.37 3.96
CA SER A 10 12.67 2.02 2.65
C SER A 10 13.71 3.00 2.11
N ASP A 11 13.71 4.24 2.63
CA ASP A 11 14.48 5.40 2.14
C ASP A 11 14.40 5.57 0.61
N SER A 12 13.23 5.25 0.03
CA SER A 12 13.01 5.22 -1.42
C SER A 12 11.58 5.55 -1.77
N SER A 13 11.41 6.50 -2.69
CA SER A 13 10.09 6.92 -3.22
C SER A 13 9.36 5.81 -3.99
N GLU A 14 10.10 4.82 -4.50
CA GLU A 14 9.53 3.67 -5.19
C GLU A 14 9.20 2.54 -4.21
N ARG A 15 10.17 2.15 -3.38
CA ARG A 15 10.04 0.97 -2.51
C ARG A 15 9.06 1.17 -1.36
N VAL A 16 8.80 2.42 -0.94
CA VAL A 16 7.79 2.73 0.09
C VAL A 16 6.43 2.09 -0.21
N ARG A 17 6.08 1.92 -1.49
CA ARG A 17 4.82 1.31 -1.92
C ARG A 17 4.71 -0.19 -1.64
N ARG A 18 5.82 -0.85 -1.26
CA ARG A 18 5.92 -2.29 -1.04
C ARG A 18 6.51 -2.64 0.33
N LEU A 19 6.45 -1.72 1.29
CA LEU A 19 6.94 -1.89 2.66
C LEU A 19 6.41 -3.16 3.35
N PHE A 20 5.17 -3.56 3.06
CA PHE A 20 4.59 -4.81 3.56
C PHE A 20 5.35 -6.08 3.11
N ASN A 21 5.97 -6.07 1.94
CA ASN A 21 6.83 -7.17 1.49
C ASN A 21 8.15 -7.19 2.26
N ASP A 22 8.69 -6.04 2.61
CA ASP A 22 9.89 -5.96 3.44
C ASP A 22 9.60 -6.42 4.87
N ALA A 23 8.43 -6.10 5.42
CA ALA A 23 7.94 -6.65 6.69
C ALA A 23 7.81 -8.18 6.63
N ALA A 24 7.29 -8.74 5.53
CA ALA A 24 7.16 -10.18 5.37
C ALA A 24 8.52 -10.91 5.39
N LYS A 25 9.60 -10.28 4.88
CA LYS A 25 10.96 -10.83 4.96
C LYS A 25 11.42 -11.01 6.41
N ALA A 26 11.01 -10.13 7.31
CA ALA A 26 11.36 -10.22 8.73
C ALA A 26 10.79 -11.49 9.39
N MET A 27 9.71 -12.07 8.86
CA MET A 27 9.23 -13.38 9.31
C MET A 27 10.21 -14.49 8.95
N LYS A 28 10.71 -14.49 7.71
CA LYS A 28 11.61 -15.55 7.21
C LYS A 28 13.02 -15.46 7.76
N TYR A 29 13.56 -14.24 7.89
CA TYR A 29 14.97 -14.02 8.24
C TYR A 29 15.17 -13.52 9.67
N GLY A 30 14.13 -13.01 10.33
CA GLY A 30 14.18 -12.48 11.69
C GLY A 30 13.39 -13.30 12.71
N ASP A 31 12.73 -14.38 12.30
CA ASP A 31 11.90 -15.24 13.15
C ASP A 31 10.78 -14.46 13.87
N LEU A 32 10.21 -13.47 13.19
CA LEU A 32 9.07 -12.71 13.67
C LEU A 32 7.74 -13.41 13.37
N SER A 33 6.80 -13.30 14.32
CA SER A 33 5.41 -13.67 14.05
C SER A 33 4.78 -12.73 13.01
N LYS A 34 3.63 -13.13 12.44
CA LYS A 34 2.86 -12.28 11.51
C LYS A 34 2.47 -10.93 12.13
N GLU A 35 2.08 -10.94 13.40
CA GLU A 35 1.71 -9.73 14.13
C GLU A 35 2.93 -8.84 14.38
N GLU A 36 4.07 -9.42 14.79
CA GLU A 36 5.31 -8.67 14.98
C GLU A 36 5.76 -8.02 13.68
N ALA A 37 5.67 -8.73 12.56
CA ALA A 37 5.99 -8.21 11.24
C ALA A 37 5.05 -7.07 10.82
N LEU A 38 3.73 -7.19 11.04
CA LEU A 38 2.79 -6.10 10.74
C LEU A 38 3.08 -4.84 11.56
N LYS A 39 3.47 -4.99 12.83
CA LYS A 39 3.82 -3.85 13.70
C LYS A 39 4.98 -3.03 13.16
N LEU A 40 5.94 -3.65 12.45
CA LEU A 40 7.10 -2.97 11.86
C LEU A 40 6.72 -1.85 10.87
N VAL A 41 5.55 -1.94 10.24
CA VAL A 41 5.07 -0.99 9.22
C VAL A 41 3.78 -0.28 9.63
N THR A 42 3.33 -0.43 10.87
CA THR A 42 2.10 0.17 11.39
C THR A 42 2.33 0.89 12.72
N ILE A 43 2.12 0.21 13.86
CA ILE A 43 2.15 0.86 15.17
C ILE A 43 3.56 1.22 15.64
N ASN A 44 4.59 0.44 15.28
CA ASN A 44 5.96 0.73 15.73
C ASN A 44 6.49 2.06 15.18
N PRO A 45 6.41 2.36 13.86
CA PRO A 45 6.80 3.68 13.36
C PRO A 45 5.90 4.79 13.92
N ALA A 46 4.60 4.54 14.16
CA ALA A 46 3.72 5.53 14.79
C ALA A 46 4.17 5.91 16.21
N ILE A 47 4.57 4.93 17.03
CA ILE A 47 5.14 5.16 18.36
C ILE A 47 6.47 5.92 18.26
N GLN A 48 7.35 5.54 17.33
CA GLN A 48 8.64 6.23 17.14
C GLN A 48 8.49 7.69 16.73
N LEU A 49 7.41 8.01 16.00
CA LEU A 49 7.08 9.37 15.56
C LEU A 49 6.21 10.14 16.57
N GLY A 50 5.73 9.50 17.64
CA GLY A 50 4.86 10.12 18.66
C GLY A 50 3.44 10.40 18.18
N VAL A 51 2.94 9.63 17.20
CA VAL A 51 1.61 9.80 16.57
C VAL A 51 0.72 8.57 16.73
N GLU A 52 1.08 7.64 17.62
CA GLU A 52 0.34 6.40 17.90
C GLU A 52 -1.09 6.63 18.40
N LYS A 53 -1.38 7.83 18.92
CA LYS A 53 -2.72 8.25 19.35
C LYS A 53 -3.66 8.53 18.20
N ILE A 54 -3.14 8.83 17.00
CA ILE A 54 -3.94 9.21 15.84
C ILE A 54 -3.84 8.20 14.69
N VAL A 55 -2.73 7.44 14.57
CA VAL A 55 -2.51 6.47 13.48
C VAL A 55 -1.80 5.19 13.95
N GLY A 56 -1.70 4.20 13.07
CA GLY A 56 -0.89 3.00 13.26
C GLY A 56 -1.63 1.78 13.83
N SER A 57 -2.90 1.92 14.24
CA SER A 57 -3.79 0.80 14.55
C SER A 57 -5.24 1.12 14.23
N LEU A 58 -6.09 0.08 14.15
CA LEU A 58 -7.51 0.21 13.88
C LEU A 58 -8.29 0.25 15.20
N GLU A 59 -8.43 1.45 15.75
CA GLU A 59 -9.10 1.72 17.03
C GLU A 59 -10.05 2.92 16.88
N ILE A 60 -11.13 2.93 17.66
CA ILE A 60 -12.09 4.04 17.67
C ILE A 60 -11.37 5.32 18.13
N GLY A 61 -11.60 6.42 17.40
CA GLY A 61 -10.99 7.72 17.68
C GLY A 61 -9.69 8.00 16.92
N LYS A 62 -9.14 7.03 16.19
CA LYS A 62 -8.00 7.23 15.27
C LYS A 62 -8.47 7.61 13.87
N HIS A 63 -7.53 8.09 13.06
CA HIS A 63 -7.78 8.41 11.66
C HIS A 63 -8.22 7.16 10.88
N GLY A 64 -9.11 7.36 9.91
CA GLY A 64 -9.61 6.31 9.01
C GLY A 64 -8.61 5.91 7.93
N ASP A 65 -7.34 5.68 8.30
CA ASP A 65 -6.26 5.32 7.37
C ASP A 65 -6.18 3.80 7.22
N ILE A 66 -6.68 3.29 6.08
CA ILE A 66 -6.89 1.86 5.87
C ILE A 66 -6.37 1.44 4.49
N ALA A 67 -5.56 0.37 4.48
CA ALA A 67 -5.18 -0.32 3.26
C ALA A 67 -5.88 -1.70 3.20
N ILE A 68 -6.63 -1.93 2.13
CA ILE A 68 -7.35 -3.18 1.89
C ILE A 68 -6.59 -3.99 0.85
N PHE A 69 -6.31 -5.24 1.19
CA PHE A 69 -5.56 -6.17 0.36
C PHE A 69 -6.45 -7.32 -0.11
N ASN A 70 -6.14 -7.90 -1.27
CA ASN A 70 -6.88 -9.06 -1.81
C ASN A 70 -6.64 -10.35 -1.03
N GLU A 71 -5.55 -10.41 -0.27
CA GLU A 71 -5.14 -11.50 0.60
C GLU A 71 -4.45 -10.93 1.84
N HIS A 72 -3.86 -11.78 2.68
CA HIS A 72 -3.06 -11.32 3.80
C HIS A 72 -1.95 -10.34 3.35
N PRO A 73 -1.76 -9.18 3.99
CA PRO A 73 -0.79 -8.15 3.54
C PRO A 73 0.67 -8.59 3.53
N LEU A 74 1.01 -9.65 4.25
CA LEU A 74 2.36 -10.25 4.26
C LEU A 74 2.55 -11.41 3.26
N SER A 75 1.54 -11.71 2.43
CA SER A 75 1.67 -12.71 1.35
C SER A 75 2.49 -12.13 0.20
N ALA A 76 3.40 -12.93 -0.39
CA ALA A 76 4.17 -12.52 -1.56
C ALA A 76 3.30 -12.26 -2.82
N TYR A 77 2.07 -12.79 -2.83
CA TYR A 77 1.11 -12.64 -3.92
C TYR A 77 0.08 -11.53 -3.67
N THR A 78 0.16 -10.88 -2.51
CA THR A 78 -0.80 -9.84 -2.14
C THR A 78 -0.62 -8.58 -2.96
N ARG A 79 -1.70 -7.83 -3.10
CA ARG A 79 -1.74 -6.49 -3.68
C ARG A 79 -2.73 -5.64 -2.90
N CYS A 80 -2.45 -4.34 -2.83
CA CYS A 80 -3.41 -3.38 -2.31
C CYS A 80 -4.52 -3.17 -3.36
N ASP A 81 -5.76 -3.42 -2.97
CA ASP A 81 -6.95 -3.22 -3.79
C ASP A 81 -7.62 -1.86 -3.50
N LYS A 82 -7.48 -1.34 -2.27
CA LYS A 82 -8.03 -0.02 -1.90
C LYS A 82 -7.18 0.69 -0.85
N THR A 83 -7.02 2.00 -0.98
CA THR A 83 -6.41 2.87 0.04
C THR A 83 -7.43 3.92 0.46
N ILE A 84 -7.65 4.02 1.76
CA ILE A 84 -8.51 5.00 2.40
C ILE A 84 -7.64 5.88 3.29
N ILE A 85 -7.78 7.19 3.18
CA ILE A 85 -7.06 8.17 4.01
C ILE A 85 -8.10 9.07 4.63
N GLU A 86 -8.08 9.21 5.96
CA GLU A 86 -9.04 10.01 6.73
C GLU A 86 -10.52 9.70 6.40
N GLY A 87 -10.82 8.45 6.03
CA GLY A 87 -12.18 8.01 5.68
C GLY A 87 -12.57 8.20 4.20
N GLU A 88 -11.75 8.87 3.38
CA GLU A 88 -11.99 9.03 1.95
C GLU A 88 -11.24 7.99 1.12
N VAL A 89 -11.84 7.50 0.02
CA VAL A 89 -11.19 6.53 -0.87
C VAL A 89 -10.26 7.26 -1.83
N TYR A 90 -8.95 7.12 -1.60
CA TYR A 90 -7.90 7.72 -2.45
C TYR A 90 -7.47 6.81 -3.60
N PHE A 91 -7.57 5.50 -3.42
CA PHE A 91 -7.24 4.53 -4.45
C PHE A 91 -8.27 3.40 -4.43
N ASP A 92 -8.81 3.10 -5.61
CA ASP A 92 -9.63 1.91 -5.85
C ASP A 92 -9.12 1.22 -7.13
N ARG A 93 -8.68 -0.02 -6.99
CA ARG A 93 -8.09 -0.77 -8.10
C ARG A 93 -9.10 -1.06 -9.21
N ALA A 94 -10.36 -1.32 -8.90
CA ALA A 94 -11.37 -1.61 -9.90
C ALA A 94 -11.69 -0.36 -10.73
N GLN A 95 -11.79 0.81 -10.08
CA GLN A 95 -11.95 2.08 -10.78
C GLN A 95 -10.72 2.39 -11.65
N TYR A 96 -9.52 2.25 -11.09
CA TYR A 96 -8.26 2.49 -11.81
C TYR A 96 -8.13 1.65 -13.09
N LEU A 97 -8.52 0.38 -13.04
CA LEU A 97 -8.49 -0.49 -14.23
C LEU A 97 -9.47 -0.03 -15.33
N LYS A 98 -10.69 0.35 -14.96
CA LYS A 98 -11.68 0.88 -15.90
C LYS A 98 -11.17 2.13 -16.61
N GLU A 99 -10.64 3.08 -15.84
CA GLU A 99 -10.07 4.32 -16.38
C GLU A 99 -8.90 4.05 -17.33
N ARG A 100 -8.04 3.08 -17.00
CA ARG A 100 -6.95 2.65 -17.89
C ARG A 100 -7.43 2.06 -19.20
N GLU A 101 -8.40 1.16 -19.16
CA GLU A 101 -8.98 0.56 -20.36
C GLU A 101 -9.59 1.63 -21.27
N GLU A 102 -10.29 2.61 -20.69
CA GLU A 102 -10.86 3.74 -21.45
C GLU A 102 -9.76 4.62 -22.07
N MET A 103 -8.70 4.93 -21.33
CA MET A 103 -7.57 5.70 -21.84
C MET A 103 -6.88 4.99 -23.00
N GLU A 104 -6.70 3.67 -22.91
CA GLU A 104 -6.12 2.86 -23.98
C GLU A 104 -7.02 2.81 -25.23
N LYS A 105 -8.34 2.67 -25.06
CA LYS A 105 -9.31 2.77 -26.17
C LYS A 105 -9.23 4.14 -26.86
N LYS A 106 -9.23 5.23 -26.08
CA LYS A 106 -9.11 6.61 -26.59
C LYS A 106 -7.78 6.85 -27.31
N LYS A 107 -6.66 6.28 -26.83
CA LYS A 107 -5.35 6.36 -27.51
C LYS A 107 -5.38 5.66 -28.87
N LYS A 108 -5.88 4.42 -28.92
CA LYS A 108 -6.00 3.64 -30.16
C LYS A 108 -6.89 4.34 -31.21
N GLU A 109 -7.99 4.97 -30.78
CA GLU A 109 -8.85 5.75 -31.69
C GLU A 109 -8.15 7.00 -32.25
N LYS A 110 -7.41 7.74 -31.40
CA LYS A 110 -6.62 8.90 -31.84
C LYS A 110 -5.52 8.50 -32.82
N GLU A 111 -4.84 7.38 -32.59
CA GLU A 111 -3.84 6.83 -33.50
C GLU A 111 -4.44 6.46 -34.86
N LYS A 112 -5.58 5.75 -34.86
CA LYS A 112 -6.30 5.42 -36.11
C LYS A 112 -6.71 6.67 -36.90
N LYS A 113 -7.21 7.71 -36.23
CA LYS A 113 -7.57 9.00 -36.87
C LYS A 113 -6.34 9.72 -37.46
N LYS A 114 -5.19 9.68 -36.79
CA LYS A 114 -3.93 10.26 -37.29
C LYS A 114 -3.38 9.53 -38.52
N VAL A 115 -3.57 8.22 -38.61
CA VAL A 115 -3.15 7.42 -39.78
C VAL A 115 -4.12 7.62 -40.96
N GLY A 116 -5.43 7.77 -40.70
CA GLY A 116 -6.45 7.98 -41.73
C GLY A 116 -6.45 9.38 -42.36
N GLY A 117 -5.96 10.41 -41.67
CA GLY A 117 -5.88 11.80 -42.16
C GLY A 117 -4.61 12.15 -42.96
N LYS A 118 -3.75 11.16 -43.27
CA LYS A 118 -2.51 11.33 -44.05
C LYS A 118 -2.63 10.90 -45.52
N LYS A 119 -3.85 10.77 -46.05
CA LYS A 119 -4.12 10.51 -47.47
C LYS A 119 -4.71 11.74 -48.15
#